data_AF-A0A0M1P7E1-F1
#
_entry.id   AF-A0A0M1P7E1-F1
#
_cell.length_a   1.000
_cell.length_b   1.000
_cell.length_c   1.000
_cell.angle_alpha   90.00
_cell.angle_beta   90.00
_cell.angle_gamma   90.00
#
_symmetry.space_group_name_H-M   'P 1'
#
loop_
_entity.id
_entity.type
_entity.pdbx_description
1 polymer ?
#
loop_
_entity_poly.entity_id
_entity_poly.type
_entity_poly.pdbx_seq_one_letter_code
_entity_poly.pdbx_strand_id
1 'polypeptide(L)'
;MKQKCLGGPGIKRDLYNEAEIALLKEESYTLNNKAEAVSRSNFLPTADNFRFALNIYMRNSPHYKLDLSDGGWETFNKVLKIRHRIVHPKAINDFMIADIDLEIVTKGYRWFNWVVLSALLNLVEYQDEMIKKLKNLN
;
A
#
# COMPACT_ATOMS: atom_id res chain seq x y z
N MET A 1 -7.24 0.95 2.53
CA MET A 1 -6.47 0.06 3.43
C MET A 1 -6.04 0.79 4.70
N LYS A 2 -5.18 1.83 4.63
CA LYS A 2 -4.63 2.51 5.81
C LYS A 2 -5.67 3.12 6.78
N GLN A 3 -6.73 3.75 6.26
CA GLN A 3 -7.82 4.28 7.09
C GLN A 3 -8.54 3.18 7.90
N LYS A 4 -8.63 1.95 7.37
CA LYS A 4 -9.16 0.81 8.14
C LYS A 4 -8.20 0.37 9.25
N CYS A 5 -6.88 0.49 9.06
CA CYS A 5 -5.90 0.22 10.10
C CYS A 5 -5.95 1.26 11.25
N LEU A 6 -6.36 2.50 10.94
CA LEU A 6 -6.45 3.60 11.90
C LEU A 6 -7.83 3.76 12.57
N GLY A 7 -8.91 3.37 11.90
CA GLY A 7 -10.30 3.66 12.30
C GLY A 7 -11.03 2.59 13.10
N GLY A 8 -10.35 1.53 13.56
CA GLY A 8 -10.97 0.56 14.47
C GLY A 8 -11.18 1.14 15.87
N PRO A 9 -12.20 0.70 16.64
CA PRO A 9 -12.35 1.09 18.05
C PRO A 9 -11.09 0.67 18.81
N GLY A 10 -10.27 1.67 19.14
CA GLY A 10 -8.89 1.49 19.56
C GLY A 10 -7.98 1.21 18.37
N ILE A 11 -7.15 2.18 17.97
CA ILE A 11 -5.81 1.83 17.50
C ILE A 11 -5.25 0.99 18.63
N LYS A 12 -5.20 -0.33 18.48
CA LYS A 12 -4.45 -1.17 19.39
C LYS A 12 -3.01 -0.73 19.19
N ARG A 13 -2.55 0.24 19.99
CA ARG A 13 -1.17 0.75 19.97
C ARG A 13 -0.19 -0.41 20.14
N ASP A 14 -0.64 -1.51 20.74
CA ASP A 14 0.11 -2.76 20.88
C ASP A 14 0.36 -3.51 19.56
N LEU A 15 -0.39 -3.21 18.48
CA LEU A 15 -0.23 -3.87 17.17
C LEU A 15 0.75 -3.17 16.23
N TYR A 16 0.99 -1.88 16.41
CA TYR A 16 1.81 -1.06 15.51
C TYR A 16 2.79 -0.22 16.31
N ASN A 17 4.05 -0.19 15.89
CA ASN A 17 5.01 0.72 16.52
C ASN A 17 4.76 2.18 16.09
N GLU A 18 5.34 3.13 16.82
CA GLU A 18 5.16 4.57 16.56
C GLU A 18 5.55 4.99 15.13
N ALA A 19 6.58 4.36 14.54
CA ALA A 19 6.97 4.64 13.17
C ALA A 19 5.91 4.19 12.17
N GLU A 20 5.31 3.02 12.36
CA GLU A 20 4.22 2.51 11.53
C GLU A 20 2.96 3.37 11.66
N ILE A 21 2.65 3.84 12.88
CA ILE A 21 1.54 4.76 13.11
C ILE A 21 1.79 6.08 12.35
N ALA A 22 3.00 6.64 12.42
CA ALA A 22 3.37 7.85 11.68
C ALA A 22 3.24 7.66 10.16
N LEU A 23 3.72 6.53 9.62
CA LEU A 23 3.60 6.19 8.20
C LEU A 23 2.14 5.95 7.77
N LEU A 24 1.32 5.34 8.62
CA LEU A 24 -0.11 5.15 8.37
C LEU A 24 -0.84 6.50 8.27
N LYS A 25 -0.46 7.46 9.11
CA LYS A 25 -0.96 8.84 9.11
C LYS A 25 -0.34 9.73 8.02
N GLU A 26 0.72 9.27 7.37
CA GLU A 26 1.54 10.09 6.45
C GLU A 26 2.06 11.37 7.14
N GLU A 27 2.60 11.20 8.35
CA GLU A 27 3.17 12.28 9.17
C GLU A 27 4.68 12.04 9.41
N SER A 28 5.40 13.13 9.60
CA SER A 28 6.78 13.15 10.12
C SER A 28 6.87 14.17 11.24
N TYR A 29 7.75 13.93 12.21
CA TYR A 29 7.94 14.81 13.36
C TYR A 29 9.31 15.50 13.26
N THR A 30 9.33 16.80 13.50
CA THR A 30 10.55 17.62 13.49
C THR A 30 10.49 18.69 14.57
N LEU A 31 11.59 19.39 14.83
CA LEU A 31 11.63 20.54 15.73
C LEU A 31 11.43 21.83 14.95
N ASN A 32 10.68 22.76 15.52
CA ASN A 32 10.60 24.13 15.02
C ASN A 32 11.74 25.00 15.57
N ASN A 33 11.78 26.28 15.18
CA ASN A 33 12.80 27.23 15.62
C ASN A 33 12.77 27.55 17.13
N LYS A 34 11.73 27.11 17.84
CA LYS A 34 11.57 27.22 19.30
C LYS A 34 11.90 25.91 20.03
N ALA A 35 12.45 24.93 19.33
CA ALA A 35 12.72 23.58 19.84
C ALA A 35 11.46 22.81 20.30
N GLU A 36 10.30 23.12 19.72
CA GLU A 36 9.05 22.40 19.98
C GLU A 36 8.80 21.34 18.90
N ALA A 37 8.26 20.19 19.29
CA ALA A 37 7.89 19.13 18.35
C ALA A 37 6.68 19.55 17.51
N VAL A 38 6.82 19.43 16.19
CA VAL A 38 5.74 19.70 15.23
C VAL A 38 5.61 18.55 14.25
N SER A 39 4.37 18.23 13.86
CA SER A 39 4.10 17.30 12.77
C SER A 39 4.10 18.02 11.43
N ARG A 40 4.54 17.32 10.38
CA ARG A 40 4.41 17.74 8.99
C ARG A 40 3.87 16.59 8.16
N SER A 41 3.11 16.93 7.12
CA SER A 41 2.71 15.94 6.12
C SER A 41 3.95 15.34 5.46
N ASN A 42 3.95 14.01 5.36
CA ASN A 42 5.02 13.22 4.79
C ASN A 42 4.46 12.36 3.65
N PHE A 43 4.56 12.88 2.44
CA PHE A 43 4.11 12.18 1.24
C PHE A 43 5.04 11.00 0.93
N LEU A 44 4.53 9.80 1.12
CA LEU A 44 5.28 8.57 0.84
C LEU A 44 5.30 8.27 -0.65
N PRO A 45 6.44 7.82 -1.22
CA PRO A 45 6.48 7.32 -2.60
C PRO A 45 5.41 6.25 -2.83
N THR A 46 4.66 6.36 -3.92
CA THR A 46 3.47 5.50 -4.17
C THR A 46 3.80 4.01 -4.11
N ALA A 47 4.95 3.60 -4.65
CA ALA A 47 5.40 2.21 -4.64
C ALA A 47 5.60 1.70 -3.21
N ASP A 48 6.36 2.44 -2.40
CA ASP A 48 6.65 2.06 -1.01
C ASP A 48 5.41 2.11 -0.14
N ASN A 49 4.58 3.14 -0.32
CA ASN A 49 3.31 3.30 0.40
C ASN A 49 2.35 2.14 0.09
N PHE A 50 2.27 1.69 -1.16
CA PHE A 50 1.45 0.53 -1.54
C PHE A 50 1.93 -0.75 -0.85
N ARG A 51 3.23 -1.05 -0.91
CA ARG A 51 3.82 -2.24 -0.24
C ARG A 51 3.61 -2.18 1.27
N PHE A 52 3.90 -1.03 1.88
CA PHE A 52 3.71 -0.81 3.30
C PHE A 52 2.25 -1.03 3.70
N ALA A 53 1.31 -0.38 3.01
CA ALA A 53 -0.11 -0.48 3.30
C ALA A 53 -0.61 -1.93 3.20
N LEU A 54 -0.18 -2.67 2.19
CA LEU A 54 -0.57 -4.07 2.00
C LEU A 54 0.02 -4.97 3.09
N ASN A 55 1.31 -4.82 3.40
CA ASN A 55 1.98 -5.58 4.45
C ASN A 55 1.36 -5.34 5.83
N ILE A 56 1.03 -4.08 6.15
CA ILE A 56 0.37 -3.73 7.41
C ILE A 56 -1.05 -4.30 7.44
N TYR A 57 -1.79 -4.17 6.34
CA TYR A 57 -3.17 -4.66 6.26
C TYR A 57 -3.26 -6.19 6.39
N MET A 58 -2.28 -6.91 5.83
CA MET A 58 -2.24 -8.38 5.83
C MET A 58 -1.40 -8.99 6.96
N ARG A 59 -0.82 -8.18 7.87
CA ARG A 59 0.07 -8.65 8.96
C ARG A 59 -0.49 -9.83 9.76
N ASN A 60 -1.79 -9.82 10.03
CA ASN A 60 -2.46 -10.84 10.84
C ASN A 60 -3.00 -12.02 10.02
N SER A 61 -2.83 -11.99 8.69
CA SER A 61 -3.21 -13.10 7.81
C SER A 61 -1.97 -13.91 7.44
N PRO A 62 -1.67 -15.02 8.14
CA PRO A 62 -0.41 -15.76 7.98
C PRO A 62 -0.27 -16.41 6.59
N HIS A 63 -1.36 -16.52 5.84
CA HIS A 63 -1.40 -17.20 4.55
C HIS A 63 -1.18 -16.27 3.35
N TYR A 64 -1.11 -14.95 3.56
CA TYR A 64 -0.85 -14.00 2.50
C TYR A 64 0.58 -13.46 2.55
N LYS A 65 1.27 -13.56 1.42
CA LYS A 65 2.54 -12.87 1.18
C LYS A 65 2.48 -12.24 -0.20
N LEU A 66 2.80 -10.95 -0.28
CA LEU A 66 2.97 -10.27 -1.55
C LEU A 66 4.17 -10.89 -2.29
N ASP A 67 3.92 -11.50 -3.44
CA ASP A 67 4.97 -11.95 -4.34
C ASP A 67 5.45 -10.77 -5.19
N LEU A 68 6.77 -10.56 -5.21
CA LEU A 68 7.43 -9.51 -5.96
C LEU A 68 8.33 -10.10 -7.07
N SER A 69 8.42 -11.43 -7.18
CA SER A 69 9.30 -12.14 -8.09
C SER A 69 8.67 -12.47 -9.44
N ASP A 70 7.35 -12.29 -9.58
CA ASP A 70 6.57 -12.58 -10.78
C ASP A 70 6.74 -11.56 -11.94
N GLY A 71 7.63 -10.58 -11.77
CA GLY A 71 7.84 -9.47 -12.72
C GLY A 71 6.69 -8.44 -12.75
N GLY A 72 5.59 -8.69 -12.05
CA GLY A 72 4.47 -7.78 -11.95
C GLY A 72 4.79 -6.55 -11.10
N TRP A 73 5.61 -6.71 -10.05
CA TRP A 73 6.16 -5.57 -9.30
C TRP A 73 7.01 -4.64 -10.17
N GLU A 74 7.88 -5.20 -11.01
CA GLU A 74 8.69 -4.40 -11.93
C GLU A 74 7.79 -3.65 -12.93
N THR A 75 6.78 -4.34 -13.45
CA THR A 75 5.78 -3.75 -14.37
C THR A 75 5.02 -2.61 -13.69
N PHE A 76 4.59 -2.78 -12.44
CA PHE A 76 3.93 -1.73 -11.66
C PHE A 76 4.84 -0.49 -11.49
N ASN A 77 6.13 -0.69 -11.23
CA ASN A 77 7.08 0.42 -11.16
C ASN A 77 7.23 1.14 -12.50
N LYS A 78 7.20 0.43 -13.63
CA LYS A 78 7.20 1.05 -14.96
C LYS A 78 5.94 1.89 -15.18
N VAL A 79 4.77 1.44 -14.73
CA VAL A 79 3.52 2.24 -14.75
C VAL A 79 3.68 3.56 -13.99
N LEU A 80 4.30 3.53 -12.80
CA LEU A 80 4.53 4.76 -12.03
C LEU A 80 5.47 5.73 -12.74
N LYS A 81 6.48 5.23 -13.47
CA LYS A 81 7.36 6.05 -14.31
C LYS A 81 6.60 6.69 -15.48
N ILE A 82 5.75 5.92 -16.15
CA ILE A 82 4.89 6.44 -17.25
C ILE A 82 3.96 7.53 -16.70
N ARG A 83 3.28 7.29 -15.57
CA ARG A 83 2.46 8.30 -14.89
C ARG A 83 3.26 9.56 -14.62
N HIS A 84 4.42 9.43 -13.96
CA HIS A 84 5.27 10.55 -13.59
C HIS A 84 5.68 11.38 -14.81
N ARG A 85 6.08 10.72 -15.91
CA ARG A 85 6.42 11.38 -17.18
C ARG A 85 5.26 12.21 -17.72
N ILE A 86 4.05 11.68 -17.71
CA ILE A 86 2.85 12.36 -18.24
C ILE A 86 2.41 13.52 -17.34
N VAL A 87 2.45 13.37 -16.01
CA VAL A 87 1.99 14.41 -15.08
C VAL A 87 3.02 15.50 -14.80
N HIS A 88 4.30 15.20 -14.98
CA HIS A 88 5.40 16.15 -14.79
C HIS A 88 6.35 16.13 -16.01
N PRO A 89 5.85 16.51 -17.20
CA PRO A 89 6.61 16.45 -18.43
C PRO A 89 7.70 17.52 -18.42
N LYS A 90 8.91 17.15 -18.85
CA LYS A 90 10.05 18.05 -19.02
C LYS A 90 10.21 18.50 -20.48
N ALA A 91 9.64 17.76 -21.41
CA ALA A 91 9.60 18.08 -22.83
C ALA A 91 8.25 17.70 -23.45
N ILE A 92 7.95 18.24 -24.64
CA ILE A 92 6.72 17.93 -25.39
C ILE A 92 6.60 16.42 -25.66
N ASN A 93 7.71 15.75 -25.95
CA ASN A 93 7.73 14.31 -26.19
C ASN A 93 7.29 13.48 -24.98
N ASP A 94 7.34 14.02 -23.76
CA ASP A 94 6.88 13.31 -22.56
C ASP A 94 5.36 13.12 -22.54
N PHE A 95 4.60 13.91 -23.30
CA PHE A 95 3.16 13.73 -23.49
C PHE A 95 2.81 12.62 -24.48
N MET A 96 3.77 12.17 -25.29
CA MET A 96 3.53 11.14 -26.30
C MET A 96 3.32 9.78 -25.62
N ILE A 97 2.17 9.18 -25.87
CA ILE A 97 1.83 7.84 -25.37
C ILE A 97 1.99 6.88 -26.54
N ALA A 98 2.89 5.90 -26.38
CA ALA A 98 3.11 4.84 -27.37
C ALA A 98 2.34 3.56 -27.00
N ASP A 99 2.17 2.66 -27.96
CA ASP A 99 1.50 1.36 -27.72
C ASP A 99 2.17 0.55 -26.61
N ILE A 100 3.50 0.64 -26.50
CA ILE A 100 4.26 0.00 -25.43
C ILE A 100 3.90 0.57 -24.05
N ASP A 101 3.59 1.86 -23.94
CA ASP A 101 3.11 2.45 -22.69
C ASP A 101 1.76 1.84 -22.30
N LEU A 102 0.85 1.70 -23.27
CA LEU A 102 -0.46 1.09 -23.06
C LEU A 102 -0.35 -0.38 -22.64
N GLU A 103 0.55 -1.13 -23.26
CA GLU A 103 0.81 -2.53 -22.89
C GLU A 103 1.32 -2.65 -21.45
N ILE A 104 2.31 -1.82 -21.07
CA ILE A 104 2.87 -1.79 -19.72
C ILE A 104 1.80 -1.40 -18.70
N VAL A 105 1.01 -0.37 -18.99
CA VAL A 105 -0.09 0.08 -18.11
C VAL A 105 -1.14 -1.01 -17.94
N THR A 106 -1.52 -1.69 -19.01
CA THR A 106 -2.51 -2.78 -18.98
C THR A 106 -2.00 -3.94 -18.12
N LYS A 107 -0.75 -4.36 -18.30
CA LYS A 107 -0.14 -5.43 -17.51
C LYS A 107 -0.02 -5.03 -16.04
N GLY A 108 0.45 -3.81 -15.74
CA GLY A 108 0.59 -3.31 -14.37
C GLY A 108 -0.75 -3.15 -13.67
N TYR A 109 -1.79 -2.70 -14.38
CA TYR A 109 -3.15 -2.61 -13.85
C TYR A 109 -3.72 -3.99 -13.52
N ARG A 110 -3.55 -4.99 -14.40
CA ARG A 110 -3.98 -6.37 -14.13
C ARG A 110 -3.28 -6.94 -12.90
N TRP A 111 -1.97 -6.76 -12.80
CA TRP A 111 -1.21 -7.20 -11.64
C TRP A 111 -1.66 -6.51 -10.35
N PHE A 112 -1.83 -5.19 -10.36
CA PHE A 112 -2.31 -4.45 -9.19
C PHE A 112 -3.67 -4.98 -8.70
N ASN A 113 -4.62 -5.17 -9.62
CA ASN A 113 -5.93 -5.71 -9.27
C ASN A 113 -5.83 -7.14 -8.73
N TRP A 114 -5.02 -7.98 -9.37
CA TRP A 114 -4.78 -9.34 -8.88
C TRP A 114 -4.26 -9.33 -7.44
N VAL A 115 -3.21 -8.57 -7.16
CA VAL A 115 -2.63 -8.44 -5.82
C VAL A 115 -3.66 -8.01 -4.77
N VAL A 116 -4.46 -6.98 -5.09
CA VAL A 116 -5.48 -6.48 -4.16
C VAL A 116 -6.61 -7.50 -3.97
N LEU A 117 -7.08 -8.14 -5.03
CA LEU A 117 -8.13 -9.15 -4.96
C LEU A 117 -7.67 -10.39 -4.19
N SER A 118 -6.46 -10.90 -4.46
CA SER A 118 -5.87 -12.01 -3.72
C SER A 118 -5.74 -11.72 -2.23
N ALA A 119 -5.36 -10.48 -1.87
CA ALA A 119 -5.29 -10.06 -0.47
C ALA A 119 -6.67 -10.04 0.19
N LEU A 120 -7.68 -9.51 -0.49
CA LEU A 120 -9.05 -9.44 0.02
C LEU A 120 -9.69 -10.83 0.16
N LEU A 121 -9.50 -11.71 -0.83
CA LEU A 121 -9.99 -13.09 -0.78
C LEU A 121 -9.37 -13.84 0.39
N ASN A 122 -8.05 -13.73 0.57
CA ASN A 122 -7.37 -14.36 1.69
C ASN A 122 -7.87 -13.86 3.05
N LEU A 123 -8.22 -12.57 3.15
CA LEU A 123 -8.80 -12.02 4.37
C LEU A 123 -10.18 -12.62 4.68
N VAL A 124 -11.02 -12.82 3.66
CA VAL A 124 -12.34 -13.46 3.82
C VAL A 124 -12.18 -14.91 4.28
N GLU A 125 -11.29 -15.66 3.63
CA GLU A 125 -10.98 -17.05 4.01
C GLU A 125 -10.50 -17.14 5.46
N TYR A 126 -9.58 -16.26 5.86
CA TYR A 126 -9.08 -16.20 7.23
C TYR A 126 -10.20 -15.88 8.25
N GLN A 127 -11.11 -14.95 7.92
CA GLN A 127 -12.24 -14.64 8.80
C GLN A 127 -13.19 -15.82 8.95
N ASP A 128 -13.48 -16.54 7.87
CA ASP A 128 -14.33 -17.73 7.91
C ASP A 128 -13.72 -18.85 8.77
N GLU A 129 -12.41 -19.06 8.69
CA GLU A 129 -11.70 -20.00 9.56
C GLU A 129 -11.83 -19.63 11.03
N MET A 130 -11.66 -18.34 11.35
CA MET A 130 -11.77 -17.84 12.73
C MET A 130 -13.19 -17.99 13.26
N ILE A 131 -14.21 -17.70 12.46
CA ILE A 131 -15.62 -17.89 12.84
C ILE A 131 -15.91 -19.37 13.11
N LYS A 132 -15.43 -20.29 12.28
CA LYS A 132 -15.59 -21.74 12.49
C LYS A 132 -14.92 -22.17 13.80
N LYS A 133 -13.69 -21.71 14.07
CA LYS A 133 -12.98 -22.01 15.33
C LYS A 133 -13.76 -21.52 16.55
N LEU A 134 -14.31 -20.30 16.52
CA LEU A 134 -15.10 -19.74 17.62
C LEU A 134 -16.41 -20.52 17.84
N LYS A 135 -17.07 -20.97 16.77
CA LYS A 135 -18.28 -21.81 16.88
C LYS A 135 -18.01 -23.19 17.46
N ASN A 136 -16.82 -23.75 17.27
CA ASN A 136 -16.43 -25.05 17.82
C ASN A 136 -15.92 -24.98 19.27
N LEU A 137 -15.77 -23.77 19.83
CA LEU A 137 -15.35 -23.52 21.21
C LEU A 137 -16.54 -23.27 22.15
N ASN A 138 -17.75 -23.11 21.62
CA ASN A 138 -19.02 -22.99 22.35
C ASN A 138 -19.85 -24.26 22.19
#